data_AF-A0A950IVQ4-F1
#
_entry.id   AF-A0A950IVQ4-F1
#
_cell.length_a   1.000
_cell.length_b   1.000
_cell.length_c   1.000
_cell.angle_alpha   90.00
_cell.angle_beta   90.00
_cell.angle_gamma   90.00
#
_symmetry.space_group_name_H-M   'P 1'
#
loop_
_entity.id
_entity.type
_entity.pdbx_description
1 polymer ?
#
loop_
_entity_poly.entity_id
_entity_poly.type
_entity_poly.pdbx_seq_one_letter_code
_entity_poly.pdbx_strand_id
1 'polypeptide(L)'
;GSQGIAEAPYSGPLRIIGAKAWTWSDNSQPQAPGSSQFAANGAFTDNLAQADPEKERSFVESIVSEKFHNQAEVGVESARSAMLGRMAGQLGREVTWDEMMAHPEEYKLGMDMSQFR
;
A
#
# COMPACT_ATOMS: atom_id res chain seq x y z
N GLY A 1 13.92 6.94 -18.68
CA GLY A 1 13.47 7.66 -19.90
C GLY A 1 14.63 7.88 -20.83
N SER A 2 14.40 8.47 -22.00
CA SER A 2 15.46 8.70 -23.02
C SER A 2 16.58 9.65 -22.57
N GLN A 3 16.36 10.43 -21.52
CA GLN A 3 17.30 11.44 -21.01
C GLN A 3 17.97 11.02 -19.68
N GLY A 4 17.66 9.83 -19.17
CA GLY A 4 18.19 9.37 -17.88
C GLY A 4 17.34 8.31 -17.18
N ILE A 5 17.84 7.86 -16.04
CA ILE A 5 17.27 6.82 -15.17
C ILE A 5 16.99 7.44 -13.79
N ALA A 6 15.85 7.11 -13.20
CA ALA A 6 15.55 7.43 -11.81
C ALA A 6 15.79 6.19 -10.95
N GLU A 7 16.65 6.30 -9.95
CA GLU A 7 16.87 5.29 -8.92
C GLU A 7 16.19 5.75 -7.63
N ALA A 8 15.19 4.99 -7.19
CA ALA A 8 14.45 5.25 -5.96
C ALA A 8 14.40 3.98 -5.09
N PRO A 9 15.55 3.57 -4.48
CA PRO A 9 15.57 2.41 -3.60
C PRO A 9 14.81 2.68 -2.30
N TYR A 10 14.41 1.61 -1.60
CA TYR A 10 13.83 1.70 -0.26
C TYR A 10 14.82 2.27 0.78
N SER A 11 16.13 2.09 0.54
CA SER A 11 17.21 2.56 1.40
C SER A 11 18.38 3.11 0.58
N GLY A 12 19.02 4.17 1.10
CA GLY A 12 20.18 4.80 0.48
C GLY A 12 19.82 5.89 -0.53
N PRO A 13 20.77 6.34 -1.37
CA PRO A 13 20.61 7.57 -2.14
C PRO A 13 19.54 7.46 -3.23
N LEU A 14 18.65 8.47 -3.30
CA LEU A 14 17.74 8.71 -4.42
C LEU A 14 18.49 9.46 -5.52
N ARG A 15 18.41 9.01 -6.77
CA ARG A 15 19.23 9.57 -7.85
C ARG A 15 18.46 9.73 -9.15
N ILE A 16 18.78 10.80 -9.86
CA ILE A 16 18.54 10.91 -11.31
C ILE A 16 19.92 10.82 -11.96
N ILE A 17 20.10 9.82 -12.83
CA ILE A 17 21.31 9.60 -13.60
C ILE A 17 21.03 9.99 -15.05
N GLY A 18 21.91 10.76 -15.69
CA GLY A 18 21.76 11.14 -17.09
C GLY A 18 22.02 12.62 -17.33
N ALA A 19 21.32 13.20 -18.30
CA ALA A 19 21.59 14.56 -18.78
C ALA A 19 21.38 15.65 -17.70
N LYS A 20 20.49 15.39 -16.74
CA LYS A 20 20.23 16.27 -15.59
C LYS A 20 20.47 15.50 -14.29
N ALA A 21 21.73 15.16 -14.05
CA ALA A 21 22.11 14.36 -12.89
C ALA A 21 21.79 15.09 -11.58
N TRP A 22 21.19 14.37 -10.63
CA TRP A 22 20.85 14.86 -9.31
C TRP A 22 20.91 13.71 -8.30
N THR A 23 21.33 13.97 -7.07
CA THR A 23 21.37 12.98 -5.99
C THR A 23 20.88 13.60 -4.70
N TRP A 24 20.02 12.88 -4.02
CA TRP A 24 19.62 13.16 -2.64
C TRP A 24 19.99 11.95 -1.77
N SER A 25 20.53 12.24 -0.60
CA SER A 25 20.81 11.26 0.44
C SER A 25 20.55 11.92 1.77
N ASP A 26 19.76 11.27 2.61
CA ASP A 26 19.66 11.66 4.01
C ASP A 26 20.91 11.16 4.77
N ASN A 27 21.28 11.87 5.84
CA ASN A 27 22.41 11.47 6.71
C ASN A 27 22.02 10.38 7.71
N SER A 28 20.79 9.86 7.62
CA SER A 28 20.30 8.72 8.38
C SER A 28 21.09 7.46 7.98
N GLN A 29 21.52 6.70 8.98
CA GLN A 29 22.31 5.49 8.74
C GLN A 29 21.45 4.48 7.95
N PRO A 30 21.96 3.91 6.85
CA PRO A 30 21.23 2.90 6.09
C PRO A 30 20.83 1.75 7.01
N GLN A 31 19.54 1.48 7.11
CA GLN A 31 19.06 0.37 7.93
C GLN A 31 19.48 -0.93 7.23
N ALA A 32 20.14 -1.84 7.97
CA ALA A 32 20.69 -3.06 7.37
C ALA A 32 19.59 -3.84 6.62
N PRO A 33 19.79 -4.17 5.33
CA PRO A 33 18.81 -4.91 4.55
C PRO A 33 18.58 -6.29 5.19
N GLY A 34 17.31 -6.63 5.46
CA GLY A 34 16.92 -7.96 5.95
C GLY A 34 16.65 -8.09 7.45
N SER A 35 16.61 -7.01 8.23
CA SER A 35 16.03 -7.11 9.58
C SER A 35 14.51 -7.30 9.48
N SER A 36 13.99 -8.38 10.04
CA SER A 36 12.54 -8.70 10.12
C SER A 36 11.71 -7.60 10.79
N GLN A 37 12.36 -6.63 11.43
CA GLN A 37 11.77 -5.45 12.05
C GLN A 37 11.26 -4.41 11.05
N PHE A 38 11.71 -4.43 9.79
CA PHE A 38 11.43 -3.40 8.77
C PHE A 38 9.94 -3.26 8.43
N ALA A 39 9.19 -4.37 8.35
CA ALA A 39 7.78 -4.35 7.95
C ALA A 39 6.80 -4.49 9.12
N ALA A 40 7.25 -5.00 10.27
CA ALA A 40 6.36 -5.41 11.36
C ALA A 40 5.79 -4.24 12.17
N ASN A 41 6.52 -3.13 12.28
CA ASN A 41 6.16 -2.02 13.18
C ASN A 41 5.88 -0.71 12.44
N GLY A 42 5.99 -0.66 11.10
CA GLY A 42 5.83 0.57 10.30
C GLY A 42 6.88 1.66 10.55
N ALA A 43 7.89 1.39 11.38
CA ALA A 43 8.93 2.35 11.73
C ALA A 43 10.04 2.37 10.68
N PHE A 44 9.84 3.13 9.60
CA PHE A 44 10.86 3.36 8.58
C PHE A 44 11.81 4.48 9.04
N THR A 45 13.13 4.28 8.91
CA THR A 45 14.13 5.31 9.28
C THR A 45 14.93 5.85 8.08
N ASP A 46 14.56 5.44 6.87
CA ASP A 46 15.29 5.74 5.62
C ASP A 46 14.38 6.51 4.64
N ASN A 47 14.47 6.28 3.32
CA ASN A 47 13.66 6.96 2.29
C ASN A 47 12.13 6.93 2.50
N LEU A 48 11.62 6.02 3.34
CA LEU A 48 10.21 5.92 3.72
C LEU A 48 9.88 6.53 5.09
N ALA A 49 10.83 7.15 5.79
CA ALA A 49 10.63 7.69 7.14
C ALA A 49 9.48 8.70 7.23
N GLN A 50 9.21 9.42 6.14
CA GLN A 50 8.13 10.39 6.06
C GLN A 50 6.86 9.84 5.40
N ALA A 51 6.81 8.55 5.04
CA ALA A 51 5.68 7.99 4.30
C ALA A 51 4.35 8.16 5.06
N ASP A 52 4.33 7.91 6.36
CA ASP A 52 3.12 8.04 7.17
C ASP A 52 2.70 9.50 7.42
N PRO A 53 3.56 10.42 7.88
CA PRO A 53 3.16 11.82 8.05
C PRO A 53 2.76 12.49 6.73
N GLU A 54 3.33 12.09 5.58
CA GLU A 54 2.91 12.60 4.27
C GLU A 54 1.57 12.01 3.81
N LYS A 55 1.27 10.72 4.09
CA LYS A 55 -0.08 10.15 3.83
C LYS A 55 -1.14 10.88 4.65
N GLU A 56 -0.88 11.12 5.93
CA GLU A 56 -1.78 11.86 6.81
C GLU A 56 -1.99 13.29 6.34
N ARG A 57 -0.91 13.99 5.99
CA ARG A 57 -0.99 15.36 5.44
C ARG A 57 -1.81 15.39 4.16
N SER A 58 -1.55 14.47 3.23
CA SER A 58 -2.27 14.37 1.96
C SER A 58 -3.77 14.13 2.19
N PHE A 59 -4.12 13.26 3.13
CA PHE A 59 -5.51 13.03 3.52
C PHE A 59 -6.19 14.30 4.06
N VAL A 60 -5.56 14.99 5.01
CA VAL A 60 -6.10 16.25 5.58
C VAL A 60 -6.21 17.33 4.50
N GLU A 61 -5.19 17.49 3.65
CA GLU A 61 -5.18 18.44 2.56
C GLU A 61 -6.32 18.18 1.57
N SER A 62 -6.60 16.91 1.24
CA SER A 62 -7.71 16.54 0.36
C SER A 62 -9.07 16.98 0.90
N ILE A 63 -9.23 17.02 2.23
CA ILE A 63 -10.46 17.49 2.90
C ILE A 63 -10.52 19.01 2.89
N VAL A 64 -9.46 19.68 3.37
CA VAL A 64 -9.44 21.14 3.53
C VAL A 64 -9.49 21.87 2.19
N SER A 65 -8.91 21.28 1.15
CA SER A 65 -8.89 21.85 -0.20
C SER A 65 -10.11 21.46 -1.06
N GLU A 66 -11.01 20.61 -0.55
CA GLU A 66 -12.12 20.00 -1.29
C GLU A 66 -11.70 19.18 -2.54
N LYS A 67 -10.41 18.84 -2.66
CA LYS A 67 -9.86 18.01 -3.74
C LYS A 67 -9.71 16.58 -3.28
N PHE A 68 -10.83 15.90 -3.14
CA PHE A 68 -10.88 14.54 -2.62
C PHE A 68 -10.16 13.53 -3.53
N HIS A 69 -9.44 12.59 -2.92
CA HIS A 69 -8.88 11.44 -3.63
C HIS A 69 -9.96 10.40 -3.88
N ASN A 70 -10.26 10.09 -5.15
CA ASN A 70 -11.10 8.95 -5.47
C ASN A 70 -10.27 7.66 -5.41
N GLN A 71 -10.38 6.93 -4.30
CA GLN A 71 -9.69 5.66 -4.05
C GLN A 71 -10.65 4.46 -4.02
N ALA A 72 -11.89 4.64 -4.47
CA ALA A 72 -12.93 3.61 -4.37
C ALA A 72 -12.56 2.36 -5.16
N GLU A 73 -12.05 2.52 -6.39
CA GLU A 73 -11.64 1.42 -7.25
C GLU A 73 -10.50 0.60 -6.63
N VAL A 74 -9.45 1.27 -6.17
CA VAL A 74 -8.30 0.64 -5.50
C VAL A 74 -8.75 -0.06 -4.21
N GLY A 75 -9.67 0.54 -3.47
CA GLY A 75 -10.25 -0.07 -2.27
C GLY A 75 -11.02 -1.36 -2.58
N VAL A 76 -11.82 -1.36 -3.66
CA VAL A 76 -12.55 -2.55 -4.13
C VAL A 76 -11.57 -3.64 -4.57
N GLU A 77 -10.52 -3.29 -5.32
CA GLU A 77 -9.50 -4.25 -5.77
C GLU A 77 -8.77 -4.90 -4.59
N SER A 78 -8.39 -4.11 -3.59
CA SER A 78 -7.74 -4.60 -2.37
C SER A 78 -8.64 -5.57 -1.59
N ALA A 79 -9.90 -5.18 -1.37
CA ALA A 79 -10.88 -6.03 -0.69
C ALA A 79 -11.12 -7.35 -1.46
N ARG A 80 -11.21 -7.29 -2.79
CA ARG A 80 -11.36 -8.47 -3.64
C ARG A 80 -10.12 -9.38 -3.59
N SER A 81 -8.92 -8.83 -3.53
CA SER A 81 -7.68 -9.60 -3.35
C SER A 81 -7.70 -10.38 -2.02
N ALA A 82 -8.19 -9.76 -0.95
CA ALA A 82 -8.34 -10.42 0.35
C ALA A 82 -9.38 -11.56 0.31
N MET A 83 -10.52 -11.35 -0.37
CA MET A 83 -11.52 -12.40 -0.58
C MET A 83 -10.94 -13.58 -1.39
N LEU A 84 -10.15 -13.30 -2.42
CA LEU A 84 -9.51 -14.32 -3.25
C LEU A 84 -8.53 -15.15 -2.42
N GLY A 85 -7.67 -14.49 -1.66
CA GLY A 85 -6.71 -15.16 -0.76
C GLY A 85 -7.42 -16.01 0.28
N ARG A 86 -8.52 -15.53 0.87
CA ARG A 86 -9.33 -16.29 1.81
C ARG A 86 -9.92 -17.55 1.16
N MET A 87 -10.53 -17.40 -0.02
CA MET A 87 -11.16 -18.51 -0.74
C MET A 87 -10.15 -19.58 -1.13
N ALA A 88 -9.00 -19.18 -1.69
CA ALA A 88 -7.90 -20.08 -2.02
C ALA A 88 -7.38 -20.82 -0.79
N GLY A 89 -7.20 -20.10 0.33
CA GLY A 89 -6.78 -20.69 1.60
C GLY A 89 -7.77 -21.70 2.18
N GLN A 90 -9.07 -21.42 2.10
CA GLN A 90 -10.12 -22.31 2.58
C GLN A 90 -10.30 -23.56 1.71
N LEU A 91 -10.20 -23.41 0.38
CA LEU A 91 -10.34 -24.52 -0.57
C LEU A 91 -9.06 -25.36 -0.70
N GLY A 92 -7.91 -24.84 -0.26
CA GLY A 92 -6.62 -25.52 -0.37
C GLY A 92 -6.15 -25.68 -1.81
N ARG A 93 -6.60 -24.82 -2.73
CA ARG A 93 -6.22 -24.81 -4.14
C ARG A 93 -6.16 -23.40 -4.69
N GLU A 94 -5.57 -23.27 -5.87
CA GLU A 94 -5.63 -22.04 -6.65
C GLU A 94 -7.07 -21.69 -7.03
N VAL A 95 -7.40 -20.40 -6.97
CA VAL A 95 -8.69 -19.81 -7.30
C VAL A 95 -8.43 -18.62 -8.22
N THR A 96 -9.20 -18.53 -9.31
CA THR A 96 -9.07 -17.43 -10.28
C THR A 96 -9.98 -16.25 -9.94
N TRP A 97 -9.70 -15.08 -10.51
CA TRP A 97 -10.54 -13.89 -10.36
C TRP A 97 -11.98 -14.12 -10.82
N ASP A 98 -12.16 -14.74 -11.99
CA ASP A 98 -13.47 -15.00 -12.57
C ASP A 98 -14.28 -15.98 -11.70
N GLU A 99 -13.62 -17.01 -11.18
CA GLU A 99 -14.23 -17.98 -10.27
C GLU A 99 -14.71 -17.29 -8.98
N MET A 100 -13.86 -16.48 -8.35
CA MET A 100 -14.26 -15.75 -7.14
C MET A 100 -15.41 -14.78 -7.42
N MET A 101 -15.39 -14.05 -8.54
CA MET A 101 -16.45 -13.11 -8.91
C MET A 101 -17.78 -13.80 -9.21
N ALA A 102 -17.75 -15.02 -9.73
CA ALA A 102 -18.94 -15.83 -9.98
C ALA A 102 -19.45 -16.58 -8.73
N HIS A 103 -18.69 -16.58 -7.63
CA HIS A 103 -19.01 -17.38 -6.45
C HIS A 103 -20.18 -16.76 -5.66
N PRO A 104 -21.28 -17.51 -5.42
CA PRO A 104 -22.49 -16.99 -4.77
C PRO A 104 -22.37 -16.99 -3.23
N GLU A 105 -21.22 -16.59 -2.67
CA GLU A 105 -21.02 -16.63 -1.22
C GLU A 105 -21.94 -15.61 -0.53
N GLU A 106 -22.92 -16.10 0.24
CA GLU A 106 -23.72 -15.25 1.11
C GLU A 106 -23.02 -15.06 2.46
N TYR A 107 -22.63 -13.83 2.76
CA TYR A 107 -22.10 -13.47 4.07
C TYR A 107 -23.23 -13.20 5.05
N LYS A 108 -23.39 -14.08 6.02
CA LYS A 108 -24.28 -13.84 7.17
C LYS A 108 -23.54 -12.96 8.16
N LEU A 109 -24.12 -11.81 8.49
CA LEU A 109 -23.54 -10.84 9.43
C LEU A 109 -23.29 -11.44 10.82
N GLY A 110 -24.04 -12.48 11.19
CA GLY A 110 -23.95 -13.12 12.51
C GLY A 110 -24.32 -12.20 13.68
N MET A 111 -24.83 -11.00 13.38
CA MET A 111 -25.24 -9.98 14.34
C MET A 111 -26.74 -9.72 14.21
N ASP A 112 -27.41 -9.62 15.35
CA ASP A 112 -28.79 -9.17 15.43
C ASP A 112 -28.82 -7.65 15.43
N MET A 113 -29.25 -7.05 14.32
CA MET A 113 -29.36 -5.58 14.20
C MET A 113 -30.46 -5.00 15.10
N SER A 114 -31.39 -5.82 15.60
CA SER A 114 -32.45 -5.37 16.49
C SER A 114 -31.95 -5.01 17.89
N GLN A 115 -30.78 -5.51 18.30
CA GLN A 115 -30.19 -5.25 19.62
C GLN A 115 -29.63 -3.82 19.78
N PHE A 116 -29.51 -3.07 18.69
CA PHE A 116 -28.96 -1.70 18.67
C PHE A 116 -30.01 -0.62 18.37
N ARG A 117 -31.30 -0.98 18.48
CA ARG A 117 -32.41 -0.02 18.39
C ARG A 117 -32.73 0.64 19.74
#